data_AF-A0A7D9JDJ9-F1
#
_entry.id   AF-A0A7D9JDJ9-F1
#
_cell.length_a   1.000
_cell.length_b   1.000
_cell.length_c   1.000
_cell.angle_alpha   90.00
_cell.angle_beta   90.00
_cell.angle_gamma   90.00
#
_symmetry.space_group_name_H-M   'P 1'
#
loop_
_entity.id
_entity.type
_entity.pdbx_description
1 polymer ?
#
loop_
_entity_poly.entity_id
_entity_poly.type
_entity_poly.pdbx_seq_one_letter_code
_entity_poly.pdbx_strand_id
1 'polypeptide(L)'
;MVLEVAEAKLARTSAKRVFNRNVKKLVDSINSKDTAALIESRFKDLKQLWDDVQRKHEGYIESLENSKTTYDVEQEDGWIDEMDKVYDDVLRQKLAYFETVEEDQREIERQQEQISKEKEDQIRKKEGDKAIFRAEQARKVEEIAFRQEVENLEEALAAEIDKPNPAASMLETARTELKRQLEECKRVNGEYVLLLDAETAGYEIAWFTSLQKIYSQISKKIGDVIQRKSDTKGNAMRGSTMKLERMKLPQFSGNIRDYPRFRSDFEKQILPELESGKVAYVLKSCLEGEAFDAIYNLDDD
;
A
#
# COMPACT_ATOMS: atom_id res chain seq x y z
N MET A 1 21.25 -88.09 2.81
CA MET A 1 20.96 -87.95 4.25
C MET A 1 22.08 -87.25 5.03
N VAL A 2 23.17 -87.89 5.48
CA VAL A 2 24.17 -87.17 6.33
C VAL A 2 24.92 -86.03 5.59
N LEU A 3 25.27 -86.24 4.32
CA LEU A 3 25.92 -85.20 3.49
C LEU A 3 24.99 -84.00 3.21
N GLU A 4 23.70 -84.25 3.07
CA GLU A 4 22.65 -83.26 2.74
C GLU A 4 22.40 -82.28 3.90
N VAL A 5 22.38 -82.79 5.14
CA VAL A 5 22.29 -81.96 6.36
C VAL A 5 23.52 -81.06 6.52
N ALA A 6 24.71 -81.57 6.22
CA ALA A 6 25.96 -80.81 6.32
C ALA A 6 26.01 -79.66 5.29
N GLU A 7 25.56 -79.92 4.06
CA GLU A 7 25.47 -78.91 3.00
C GLU A 7 24.46 -77.80 3.35
N ALA A 8 23.27 -78.16 3.84
CA ALA A 8 22.26 -77.19 4.29
C ALA A 8 22.77 -76.32 5.45
N LYS A 9 23.46 -76.91 6.44
CA LYS A 9 24.09 -76.17 7.55
C LYS A 9 25.15 -75.18 7.06
N LEU A 10 25.96 -75.59 6.09
CA LEU A 10 27.00 -74.73 5.51
C LEU A 10 26.39 -73.57 4.72
N ALA A 11 25.33 -73.82 3.95
CA ALA A 11 24.61 -72.80 3.20
C ALA A 11 24.01 -71.74 4.14
N ARG A 12 23.33 -72.17 5.22
CA ARG A 12 22.80 -71.29 6.27
C ARG A 12 23.88 -70.45 6.94
N THR A 13 24.98 -71.09 7.34
CA THR A 13 26.09 -70.39 8.01
C THR A 13 26.75 -69.36 7.09
N SER A 14 26.87 -69.68 5.80
CA SER A 14 27.39 -68.76 4.79
C SER A 14 26.46 -67.54 4.61
N ALA A 15 25.15 -67.75 4.57
CA ALA A 15 24.17 -66.67 4.51
C ALA A 15 24.25 -65.75 5.73
N LYS A 16 24.32 -66.30 6.97
CA LYS A 16 24.53 -65.52 8.20
C LYS A 16 25.78 -64.64 8.12
N ARG A 17 26.89 -65.17 7.59
CA ARG A 17 28.13 -64.40 7.45
C ARG A 17 27.99 -63.23 6.46
N VAL A 18 27.28 -63.43 5.35
CA VAL A 18 27.04 -62.38 4.35
C VAL A 18 26.09 -61.33 4.92
N PHE A 19 25.02 -61.75 5.59
CA PHE A 19 24.08 -60.86 6.28
C PHE A 19 24.79 -59.97 7.31
N ASN A 20 25.50 -60.56 8.28
CA ASN A 20 26.20 -59.81 9.34
C ASN A 20 27.24 -58.83 8.80
N ARG A 21 27.90 -59.16 7.68
CA ARG A 21 28.83 -58.22 7.04
C ARG A 21 28.11 -56.99 6.49
N ASN A 22 26.93 -57.16 5.92
CA ASN A 22 26.14 -56.06 5.37
C ASN A 22 25.42 -55.27 6.46
N VAL A 23 25.00 -55.91 7.56
CA VAL A 23 24.58 -55.22 8.80
C VAL A 23 25.65 -54.23 9.23
N LYS A 24 26.90 -54.68 9.40
CA LYS A 24 27.99 -53.80 9.81
C LYS A 24 28.18 -52.62 8.85
N LYS A 25 28.18 -52.87 7.54
CA LYS A 25 28.30 -51.80 6.54
C LYS A 25 27.16 -50.77 6.63
N LEU A 26 25.93 -51.22 6.86
CA LEU A 26 24.78 -50.33 6.98
C LEU A 26 24.89 -49.49 8.26
N VAL A 27 25.20 -50.11 9.40
CA VAL A 27 25.43 -49.41 10.67
C VAL A 27 26.55 -48.38 10.52
N ASP A 28 27.66 -48.74 9.86
CA ASP A 28 28.76 -47.80 9.58
C ASP A 28 28.29 -46.61 8.70
N SER A 29 27.34 -46.83 7.77
CA SER A 29 26.75 -45.76 6.94
C SER A 29 25.89 -44.82 7.77
N ILE A 30 25.06 -45.39 8.65
CA ILE A 30 24.19 -44.65 9.57
C ILE A 30 25.05 -43.78 10.50
N ASN A 31 26.08 -44.37 11.11
CA ASN A 31 27.00 -43.68 12.01
C ASN A 31 27.82 -42.58 11.29
N SER A 32 28.15 -42.80 10.02
CA SER A 32 28.85 -41.80 9.20
C SER A 32 27.91 -40.73 8.63
N LYS A 33 26.60 -40.82 8.92
CA LYS A 33 25.55 -39.95 8.38
C LYS A 33 25.58 -39.87 6.84
N ASP A 34 25.80 -41.02 6.20
CA ASP A 34 25.67 -41.15 4.75
C ASP A 34 24.29 -40.71 4.26
N THR A 35 24.12 -40.45 2.98
CA THR A 35 22.85 -39.96 2.44
C THR A 35 21.69 -40.94 2.67
N ALA A 36 20.49 -40.40 2.91
CA ALA A 36 19.26 -41.19 3.08
C ALA A 36 19.04 -42.19 1.93
N ALA A 37 19.33 -41.79 0.69
CA ALA A 37 19.23 -42.66 -0.48
C ALA A 37 20.19 -43.86 -0.43
N LEU A 38 21.43 -43.65 0.07
CA LEU A 38 22.41 -44.73 0.21
C LEU A 38 22.02 -45.70 1.33
N ILE A 39 21.55 -45.17 2.46
CA ILE A 39 21.06 -45.97 3.59
C ILE A 39 19.84 -46.80 3.19
N GLU A 40 18.89 -46.22 2.45
CA GLU A 40 17.72 -46.94 1.93
C GLU A 40 18.11 -48.07 0.99
N SER A 41 19.04 -47.80 0.07
CA SER A 41 19.56 -48.80 -0.87
C SER A 41 20.23 -49.96 -0.13
N ARG A 42 21.12 -49.67 0.83
CA ARG A 42 21.80 -50.69 1.63
C ARG A 42 20.82 -51.49 2.50
N PHE A 43 19.77 -50.87 3.03
CA PHE A 43 18.73 -51.58 3.79
C PHE A 43 17.89 -52.50 2.90
N LYS A 44 17.58 -52.08 1.67
CA LYS A 44 16.90 -52.93 0.69
C LYS A 44 17.71 -54.20 0.38
N ASP A 45 19.01 -54.06 0.17
CA ASP A 45 19.91 -55.19 -0.02
C ASP A 45 19.97 -56.08 1.23
N LEU A 46 20.01 -55.48 2.42
CA LEU A 46 20.02 -56.21 3.69
C LEU A 46 18.73 -57.03 3.87
N LYS A 47 17.57 -56.50 3.49
CA LYS A 47 16.29 -57.23 3.55
C LYS A 47 16.31 -58.48 2.67
N GLN A 48 16.85 -58.38 1.45
CA GLN A 48 17.00 -59.56 0.58
C GLN A 48 17.93 -60.63 1.18
N LEU A 49 19.00 -60.19 1.85
CA LEU A 49 19.92 -61.10 2.55
C LEU A 49 19.27 -61.73 3.78
N TRP A 50 18.37 -61.01 4.47
CA TRP A 50 17.58 -61.55 5.57
C TRP A 50 16.62 -62.64 5.10
N ASP A 51 15.87 -62.38 4.03
CA ASP A 51 14.97 -63.38 3.41
C ASP A 51 15.74 -64.65 2.98
N ASP A 52 16.99 -64.50 2.51
CA ASP A 52 17.87 -65.63 2.16
C ASP A 52 18.36 -66.41 3.39
N VAL A 53 18.62 -65.73 4.51
CA VAL A 53 18.97 -66.39 5.79
C VAL A 53 17.78 -67.22 6.30
N GLN A 54 16.58 -66.65 6.31
CA GLN A 54 15.36 -67.35 6.73
C GLN A 54 15.12 -68.59 5.85
N ARG A 55 15.12 -68.43 4.52
CA ARG A 55 14.92 -69.55 3.58
C ARG A 55 15.94 -70.68 3.78
N LYS A 56 17.22 -70.33 3.98
CA LYS A 56 18.27 -71.34 4.21
C LYS A 56 18.20 -71.96 5.61
N HIS A 57 17.65 -71.26 6.58
CA HIS A 57 17.36 -71.81 7.90
C HIS A 57 16.22 -72.84 7.80
N GLU A 58 15.10 -72.49 7.18
CA GLU A 58 13.97 -73.40 6.94
C GLU A 58 14.40 -74.68 6.21
N GLY A 59 15.18 -74.55 5.12
CA GLY A 59 15.70 -75.71 4.39
C GLY A 59 16.66 -76.58 5.21
N TYR A 60 17.37 -76.00 6.19
CA TYR A 60 18.18 -76.78 7.13
C TYR A 60 17.31 -77.54 8.13
N ILE A 61 16.26 -76.92 8.66
CA ILE A 61 15.28 -77.59 9.54
C ILE A 61 14.62 -78.75 8.80
N GLU A 62 14.16 -78.55 7.57
CA GLU A 62 13.56 -79.61 6.75
C GLU A 62 14.54 -80.78 6.52
N SER A 63 15.83 -80.47 6.28
CA SER A 63 16.87 -81.50 6.13
C SER A 63 17.09 -82.29 7.43
N LEU A 64 17.02 -81.63 8.59
CA LEU A 64 17.12 -82.29 9.89
C LEU A 64 15.94 -83.24 10.11
N GLU A 65 14.71 -82.78 9.86
CA GLU A 65 13.49 -83.59 9.96
C GLU A 65 13.53 -84.82 9.03
N ASN A 66 13.88 -84.61 7.75
CA ASN A 66 13.96 -85.68 6.75
C ASN A 66 15.04 -86.72 7.06
N SER A 67 16.14 -86.30 7.68
CA SER A 67 17.23 -87.21 8.08
C SER A 67 16.92 -88.06 9.30
N LYS A 68 15.78 -87.83 9.98
CA LYS A 68 15.40 -88.44 11.28
C LYS A 68 16.49 -88.30 12.35
N THR A 69 17.32 -87.26 12.22
CA THR A 69 18.34 -86.94 13.21
C THR A 69 17.66 -86.25 14.38
N THR A 70 17.92 -86.69 15.61
CA THR A 70 17.50 -85.93 16.80
C THR A 70 18.26 -84.60 16.82
N TYR A 71 17.54 -83.49 16.71
CA TYR A 71 18.07 -82.14 16.84
C TYR A 71 17.34 -81.39 17.95
N ASP A 72 18.02 -80.39 18.52
CA ASP A 72 17.47 -79.52 19.55
C ASP A 72 16.70 -78.38 18.87
N VAL A 73 15.37 -78.43 18.95
CA VAL A 73 14.49 -77.42 18.35
C VAL A 73 14.69 -76.07 19.04
N GLU A 74 14.86 -76.04 20.37
CA GLU A 74 15.06 -74.79 21.11
C GLU A 74 16.37 -74.10 20.71
N GLN A 75 17.42 -74.89 20.43
CA GLN A 75 18.68 -74.35 19.92
C GLN A 75 18.52 -73.68 18.55
N GLU A 76 17.78 -74.30 17.63
CA GLU A 76 17.64 -73.78 16.28
C GLU A 76 16.65 -72.60 16.20
N ASP A 77 15.56 -72.63 16.98
CA ASP A 77 14.67 -71.48 17.17
C ASP A 77 15.43 -70.29 17.79
N GLY A 78 16.25 -70.56 18.81
CA GLY A 78 17.12 -69.54 19.41
C GLY A 78 18.10 -68.93 18.40
N TRP A 79 18.59 -69.71 17.44
CA TRP A 79 19.51 -69.21 16.41
C TRP A 79 18.83 -68.23 15.46
N ILE A 80 17.58 -68.49 15.04
CA ILE A 80 16.87 -67.58 14.14
C ILE A 80 16.40 -66.32 14.89
N ASP A 81 15.94 -66.47 16.13
CA ASP A 81 15.59 -65.36 17.02
C ASP A 81 16.75 -64.38 17.24
N GLU A 82 17.99 -64.88 17.37
CA GLU A 82 19.17 -64.02 17.43
C GLU A 82 19.34 -63.17 16.16
N MET A 83 19.03 -63.74 14.99
CA MET A 83 19.18 -63.03 13.72
C MET A 83 18.03 -62.06 13.47
N ASP A 84 16.81 -62.41 13.88
CA ASP A 84 15.67 -61.49 13.92
C ASP A 84 15.98 -60.27 14.78
N LYS A 85 16.53 -60.46 15.98
CA LYS A 85 16.95 -59.35 16.85
C LYS A 85 17.97 -58.43 16.17
N VAL A 86 18.94 -59.00 15.46
CA VAL A 86 19.93 -58.20 14.71
C VAL A 86 19.26 -57.40 13.58
N TYR A 87 18.32 -58.00 12.84
CA TYR A 87 17.58 -57.31 11.80
C TYR A 87 16.75 -56.15 12.38
N ASP A 88 16.01 -56.41 13.45
CA ASP A 88 15.16 -55.43 14.13
C ASP A 88 15.98 -54.28 14.73
N ASP A 89 17.14 -54.55 15.32
CA ASP A 89 18.05 -53.52 15.84
C ASP A 89 18.53 -52.56 14.75
N VAL A 90 18.82 -53.09 13.56
CA VAL A 90 19.27 -52.28 12.42
C VAL A 90 18.11 -51.51 11.81
N LEU A 91 16.91 -52.11 11.74
CA LEU A 91 15.70 -51.43 11.32
C LEU A 91 15.38 -50.25 12.26
N ARG A 92 15.47 -50.43 13.57
CA ARG A 92 15.30 -49.36 14.56
C ARG A 92 16.32 -48.24 14.37
N GLN A 93 17.60 -48.57 14.18
CA GLN A 93 18.64 -47.58 13.91
C GLN A 93 18.38 -46.78 12.63
N LYS A 94 17.92 -47.45 11.56
CA LYS A 94 17.51 -46.78 10.32
C LYS A 94 16.37 -45.80 10.60
N LEU A 95 15.29 -46.24 11.23
CA LEU A 95 14.12 -45.39 11.49
C LEU A 95 14.51 -44.15 12.30
N ALA A 96 15.28 -44.33 13.38
CA ALA A 96 15.78 -43.22 14.18
C ALA A 96 16.64 -42.24 13.35
N TYR A 97 17.49 -42.74 12.45
CA TYR A 97 18.24 -41.89 11.54
C TYR A 97 17.33 -41.07 10.63
N PHE A 98 16.31 -41.68 10.01
CA PHE A 98 15.40 -40.96 9.11
C PHE A 98 14.56 -39.93 9.86
N GLU A 99 14.10 -40.23 11.08
CA GLU A 99 13.43 -39.25 11.95
C GLU A 99 14.33 -38.04 12.21
N THR A 100 15.61 -38.25 12.53
CA THR A 100 16.56 -37.14 12.74
C THR A 100 16.79 -36.31 11.48
N VAL A 101 16.87 -36.94 10.31
CA VAL A 101 17.01 -36.22 9.03
C VAL A 101 15.78 -35.37 8.72
N GLU A 102 14.58 -35.90 8.98
CA GLU A 102 13.33 -35.15 8.80
C GLU A 102 13.19 -33.99 9.79
N GLU A 103 13.67 -34.15 11.03
CA GLU A 103 13.74 -33.07 12.00
C GLU A 103 14.72 -31.97 11.59
N ASP A 104 15.94 -32.34 11.18
CA ASP A 104 16.95 -31.41 10.68
C ASP A 104 16.44 -30.64 9.46
N GLN A 105 15.75 -31.32 8.54
CA GLN A 105 15.16 -30.68 7.36
C GLN A 105 14.05 -29.68 7.73
N ARG A 106 13.16 -30.05 8.66
CA ARG A 106 12.13 -29.13 9.18
C ARG A 106 12.73 -27.93 9.88
N GLU A 107 13.84 -28.11 10.59
CA GLU A 107 14.54 -27.00 11.25
C GLU A 107 15.20 -26.05 10.25
N ILE A 108 15.82 -26.58 9.19
CA ILE A 108 16.34 -25.77 8.08
C ILE A 108 15.23 -24.92 7.44
N GLU A 109 14.06 -25.52 7.21
CA GLU A 109 12.90 -24.82 6.64
C GLU A 109 12.40 -23.69 7.55
N ARG A 110 12.29 -23.93 8.87
CA ARG A 110 11.93 -22.90 9.84
C ARG A 110 12.93 -21.75 9.87
N GLN A 111 14.23 -22.05 9.84
CA GLN A 111 15.28 -21.04 9.82
C GLN A 111 15.22 -20.20 8.54
N GLN A 112 14.96 -20.83 7.39
CA GLN A 112 14.79 -20.12 6.12
C GLN A 112 13.55 -19.20 6.15
N GLU A 113 12.44 -19.67 6.70
CA GLU A 113 11.22 -18.87 6.84
C GLU A 113 11.46 -17.65 7.76
N GLN A 114 12.14 -17.86 8.88
CA GLN A 114 12.50 -16.78 9.81
C GLN A 114 13.40 -15.73 9.15
N ILE A 115 14.45 -16.17 8.44
CA ILE A 115 15.33 -15.27 7.68
C ILE A 115 14.55 -14.50 6.61
N SER A 116 13.57 -15.14 5.96
CA SER A 116 12.72 -14.47 4.97
C SER A 116 11.87 -13.38 5.61
N LYS A 117 11.20 -13.67 6.72
CA LYS A 117 10.38 -12.70 7.46
C LYS A 117 11.21 -11.50 7.94
N GLU A 118 12.40 -11.75 8.50
CA GLU A 118 13.30 -10.68 8.94
C GLU A 118 13.77 -9.79 7.79
N LYS A 119 14.04 -10.38 6.61
CA LYS A 119 14.40 -9.60 5.40
C LYS A 119 13.22 -8.75 4.94
N GLU A 120 12.01 -9.29 4.92
CA GLU A 120 10.80 -8.54 4.57
C GLU A 120 10.55 -7.37 5.53
N ASP A 121 10.69 -7.59 6.83
CA ASP A 121 10.55 -6.52 7.84
C ASP A 121 11.60 -5.43 7.65
N GLN A 122 12.85 -5.80 7.36
CA GLN A 122 13.91 -4.83 7.05
C GLN A 122 13.62 -4.03 5.78
N ILE A 123 13.07 -4.66 4.74
CA ILE A 123 12.67 -3.98 3.51
C ILE A 123 11.54 -3.00 3.81
N ARG A 124 10.47 -3.46 4.47
CA ARG A 124 9.32 -2.62 4.87
C ARG A 124 9.77 -1.41 5.67
N LYS A 125 10.65 -1.60 6.65
CA LYS A 125 11.20 -0.49 7.45
C LYS A 125 11.97 0.51 6.59
N LYS A 126 12.88 0.03 5.73
CA LYS A 126 13.65 0.91 4.82
C LYS A 126 12.76 1.66 3.84
N GLU A 127 11.67 1.05 3.37
CA GLU A 127 10.71 1.69 2.49
C GLU A 127 9.89 2.76 3.23
N GLY A 128 9.48 2.48 4.48
CA GLY A 128 8.86 3.45 5.37
C GLY A 128 9.76 4.66 5.62
N ASP A 129 11.03 4.44 5.99
CA ASP A 129 12.01 5.51 6.23
C ASP A 129 12.22 6.37 4.96
N LYS A 130 12.26 5.74 3.78
CA LYS A 130 12.35 6.45 2.49
C LYS A 130 11.08 7.26 2.19
N ALA A 131 9.91 6.75 2.52
CA ALA A 131 8.64 7.46 2.33
C ALA A 131 8.59 8.70 3.22
N ILE A 132 8.96 8.57 4.50
CA ILE A 132 9.06 9.69 5.45
C ILE A 132 10.02 10.75 4.90
N PHE A 133 11.23 10.35 4.48
CA PHE A 133 12.21 11.27 3.92
C PHE A 133 11.67 12.04 2.70
N ARG A 134 11.02 11.35 1.76
CA ARG A 134 10.43 12.00 0.56
C ARG A 134 9.32 12.98 0.93
N ALA A 135 8.44 12.61 1.84
CA ALA A 135 7.36 13.47 2.30
C ALA A 135 7.89 14.70 3.04
N GLU A 136 8.93 14.55 3.87
CA GLU A 136 9.60 15.68 4.52
C GLU A 136 10.19 16.66 3.49
N GLN A 137 10.87 16.15 2.46
CA GLN A 137 11.43 17.00 1.41
C GLN A 137 10.33 17.73 0.62
N ALA A 138 9.24 17.05 0.27
CA ALA A 138 8.10 17.69 -0.38
C ALA A 138 7.50 18.81 0.49
N ARG A 139 7.30 18.54 1.80
CA ARG A 139 6.85 19.56 2.77
C ARG A 139 7.78 20.78 2.79
N LYS A 140 9.09 20.56 2.82
CA LYS A 140 10.09 21.66 2.83
C LYS A 140 10.08 22.47 1.53
N VAL A 141 9.91 21.83 0.37
CA VAL A 141 9.83 22.54 -0.92
C VAL A 141 8.63 23.48 -0.95
N GLU A 142 7.45 23.01 -0.53
CA GLU A 142 6.25 23.85 -0.52
C GLU A 142 6.35 24.98 0.52
N GLU A 143 7.02 24.75 1.65
CA GLU A 143 7.32 25.80 2.63
C GLU A 143 8.17 26.92 2.01
N ILE A 144 9.22 26.57 1.27
CA ILE A 144 10.09 27.54 0.60
C ILE A 144 9.28 28.35 -0.42
N ALA A 145 8.46 27.67 -1.23
CA ALA A 145 7.59 28.33 -2.20
C ALA A 145 6.58 29.28 -1.52
N PHE A 146 5.98 28.87 -0.40
CA PHE A 146 5.09 29.74 0.38
C PHE A 146 5.82 30.98 0.91
N ARG A 147 7.03 30.82 1.46
CA ARG A 147 7.83 31.94 1.97
C ARG A 147 8.22 32.92 0.87
N GLN A 148 8.57 32.42 -0.31
CA GLN A 148 8.86 33.28 -1.46
C GLN A 148 7.62 34.09 -1.87
N GLU A 149 6.44 33.47 -1.90
CA GLU A 149 5.21 34.17 -2.25
C GLU A 149 4.81 35.21 -1.20
N VAL A 150 5.07 34.93 0.08
CA VAL A 150 4.94 35.93 1.16
C VAL A 150 5.85 37.12 0.91
N GLU A 151 7.14 36.90 0.61
CA GLU A 151 8.11 37.96 0.36
C GLU A 151 7.70 38.82 -0.85
N ASN A 152 7.37 38.18 -1.98
CA ASN A 152 6.88 38.87 -3.18
C ASN A 152 5.66 39.75 -2.88
N LEU A 153 4.73 39.24 -2.06
CA LEU A 153 3.51 39.94 -1.70
C LEU A 153 3.77 41.10 -0.74
N GLU A 154 4.71 40.95 0.21
CA GLU A 154 5.12 42.02 1.11
C GLU A 154 5.84 43.15 0.36
N GLU A 155 6.69 42.84 -0.62
CA GLU A 155 7.31 43.83 -1.51
C GLU A 155 6.27 44.59 -2.34
N ALA A 156 5.33 43.86 -2.96
CA ALA A 156 4.23 44.46 -3.71
C ALA A 156 3.35 45.35 -2.81
N LEU A 157 3.08 44.91 -1.59
CA LEU A 157 2.31 45.68 -0.62
C LEU A 157 3.05 46.97 -0.23
N ALA A 158 4.35 46.91 0.05
CA ALA A 158 5.17 48.06 0.38
C ALA A 158 5.20 49.09 -0.77
N ALA A 159 5.25 48.64 -2.02
CA ALA A 159 5.20 49.52 -3.19
C ALA A 159 3.84 50.22 -3.38
N GLU A 160 2.75 49.66 -2.85
CA GLU A 160 1.39 50.14 -3.04
C GLU A 160 0.80 50.88 -1.82
N ILE A 161 1.39 50.75 -0.64
CA ILE A 161 0.79 51.18 0.64
C ILE A 161 0.54 52.69 0.76
N ASP A 162 1.38 53.50 0.09
CA ASP A 162 1.34 54.97 0.12
C ASP A 162 0.73 55.58 -1.15
N LYS A 163 0.37 54.75 -2.13
CA LYS A 163 -0.22 55.24 -3.38
C LYS A 163 -1.68 55.65 -3.15
N PRO A 164 -2.13 56.80 -3.69
CA PRO A 164 -3.53 57.24 -3.57
C PRO A 164 -4.52 56.35 -4.33
N ASN A 165 -4.04 55.58 -5.32
CA ASN A 165 -4.82 54.58 -6.03
C ASN A 165 -4.01 53.28 -6.17
N PRO A 166 -4.00 52.42 -5.14
CA PRO A 166 -3.23 51.19 -5.17
C PRO A 166 -3.79 50.22 -6.23
N ALA A 167 -2.92 49.37 -6.77
CA ALA A 167 -3.21 48.33 -7.74
C ALA A 167 -3.96 47.14 -7.09
N ALA A 168 -5.14 47.40 -6.53
CA ALA A 168 -5.96 46.45 -5.78
C ALA A 168 -6.20 45.11 -6.49
N SER A 169 -6.38 45.12 -7.82
CA SER A 169 -6.56 43.88 -8.58
C SER A 169 -5.31 43.00 -8.57
N MET A 170 -4.10 43.58 -8.62
CA MET A 170 -2.86 42.80 -8.55
C MET A 170 -2.66 42.23 -7.14
N LEU A 171 -2.95 43.02 -6.10
CA LEU A 171 -2.85 42.58 -4.71
C LEU A 171 -3.83 41.44 -4.40
N GLU A 172 -5.06 41.47 -4.93
CA GLU A 172 -6.01 40.35 -4.76
C GLU A 172 -5.62 39.11 -5.56
N THR A 173 -5.07 39.26 -6.76
CA THR A 173 -4.52 38.12 -7.52
C THR A 173 -3.39 37.45 -6.73
N ALA A 174 -2.42 38.23 -6.24
CA ALA A 174 -1.30 37.70 -5.47
C ALA A 174 -1.74 37.13 -4.10
N ARG A 175 -2.74 37.71 -3.44
CA ARG A 175 -3.37 37.13 -2.24
C ARG A 175 -4.04 35.78 -2.54
N THR A 176 -4.67 35.65 -3.70
CA THR A 176 -5.29 34.39 -4.14
C THR A 176 -4.23 33.32 -4.38
N GLU A 177 -3.11 33.69 -5.00
CA GLU A 177 -1.97 32.80 -5.23
C GLU A 177 -1.33 32.35 -3.91
N LEU A 178 -1.10 33.26 -2.97
CA LEU A 178 -0.61 32.90 -1.64
C LEU A 178 -1.56 31.94 -0.91
N LYS A 179 -2.88 32.12 -1.05
CA LYS A 179 -3.87 31.19 -0.49
C LYS A 179 -3.77 29.81 -1.13
N ARG A 180 -3.60 29.75 -2.46
CA ARG A 180 -3.38 28.49 -3.19
C ARG A 180 -2.15 27.77 -2.65
N GLN A 181 -1.06 28.50 -2.43
CA GLN A 181 0.19 27.94 -1.91
C GLN A 181 0.07 27.47 -0.45
N LEU A 182 -0.74 28.15 0.38
CA LEU A 182 -1.06 27.70 1.74
C LEU A 182 -1.81 26.36 1.74
N GLU A 183 -2.80 26.20 0.86
CA GLU A 183 -3.55 24.93 0.74
C GLU A 183 -2.64 23.81 0.24
N GLU A 184 -1.67 24.11 -0.62
CA GLU A 184 -0.69 23.12 -1.05
C GLU A 184 0.23 22.68 0.10
N CYS A 185 0.74 23.64 0.90
CA CYS A 185 1.46 23.35 2.14
C CYS A 185 0.64 22.45 3.08
N LYS A 186 -0.66 22.72 3.21
CA LYS A 186 -1.58 21.92 4.04
C LYS A 186 -1.66 20.48 3.54
N ARG A 187 -1.79 20.30 2.22
CA ARG A 187 -1.90 19.00 1.57
C ARG A 187 -0.64 18.16 1.80
N VAL A 188 0.54 18.69 1.44
CA VAL A 188 1.81 17.95 1.58
C VAL A 188 2.17 17.70 3.04
N ASN A 189 1.87 18.64 3.94
CA ASN A 189 2.10 18.45 5.36
C ASN A 189 1.15 17.41 5.95
N GLY A 190 -0.10 17.36 5.50
CA GLY A 190 -1.05 16.32 5.89
C GLY A 190 -0.54 14.92 5.50
N GLU A 191 -0.03 14.77 4.28
CA GLU A 191 0.59 13.52 3.82
C GLU A 191 1.82 13.14 4.66
N TYR A 192 2.66 14.12 5.00
CA TYR A 192 3.83 13.89 5.85
C TYR A 192 3.44 13.47 7.27
N VAL A 193 2.49 14.18 7.89
CA VAL A 193 2.01 13.91 9.26
C VAL A 193 1.47 12.49 9.43
N LEU A 194 0.81 11.93 8.41
CA LEU A 194 0.29 10.56 8.46
C LEU A 194 1.39 9.49 8.61
N LEU A 195 2.64 9.83 8.30
CA LEU A 195 3.78 8.92 8.38
C LEU A 195 4.58 9.06 9.68
N LEU A 196 4.24 10.05 10.52
CA LEU A 196 5.00 10.41 11.70
C LEU A 196 4.40 9.80 12.97
N ASP A 197 5.23 9.70 13.99
CA ASP A 197 4.76 9.45 15.35
C ASP A 197 3.98 10.67 15.89
N ALA A 198 3.23 10.45 16.97
CA ALA A 198 2.34 11.46 17.54
C ALA A 198 3.07 12.72 18.03
N GLU A 199 4.31 12.58 18.52
CA GLU A 199 5.09 13.72 19.00
C GLU A 199 5.54 14.58 17.80
N THR A 200 6.17 13.96 16.81
CA THR A 200 6.66 14.66 15.61
C THR A 200 5.51 15.27 14.81
N ALA A 201 4.39 14.55 14.66
CA ALA A 201 3.17 15.07 14.05
C ALA A 201 2.66 16.35 14.74
N GLY A 202 2.75 16.41 16.08
CA GLY A 202 2.37 17.59 16.86
C GLY A 202 3.16 18.85 16.47
N TYR A 203 4.47 18.71 16.27
CA TYR A 203 5.32 19.83 15.83
C TYR A 203 4.95 20.31 14.41
N GLU A 204 4.66 19.39 13.49
CA GLU A 204 4.26 19.71 12.11
C GLU A 204 2.90 20.41 12.04
N ILE A 205 1.94 20.00 12.87
CA ILE A 205 0.64 20.67 12.98
C ILE A 205 0.79 22.09 13.53
N ALA A 206 1.65 22.27 14.54
CA ALA A 206 1.96 23.59 15.10
C ALA A 206 2.66 24.49 14.06
N TRP A 207 3.60 23.94 13.29
CA TRP A 207 4.23 24.62 12.17
C TRP A 207 3.20 25.12 11.15
N PHE A 208 2.29 24.27 10.68
CA PHE A 208 1.26 24.68 9.72
C PHE A 208 0.34 25.78 10.29
N THR A 209 -0.01 25.68 11.57
CA THR A 209 -0.78 26.72 12.28
C THR A 209 -0.06 28.07 12.24
N SER A 210 1.28 28.08 12.31
CA SER A 210 2.08 29.30 12.18
C SER A 210 1.99 29.91 10.78
N LEU A 211 1.97 29.09 9.71
CA LEU A 211 1.80 29.58 8.34
C LEU A 211 0.41 30.19 8.12
N GLN A 212 -0.63 29.55 8.65
CA GLN A 212 -1.99 30.10 8.60
C GLN A 212 -2.08 31.48 9.27
N LYS A 213 -1.33 31.69 10.36
CA LYS A 213 -1.24 32.98 11.04
C LYS A 213 -0.56 34.04 10.15
N ILE A 214 0.53 33.70 9.47
CA ILE A 214 1.21 34.59 8.51
C ILE A 214 0.25 35.00 7.39
N TYR A 215 -0.40 34.04 6.74
CA TYR A 215 -1.39 34.32 5.69
C TYR A 215 -2.51 35.24 6.17
N SER A 216 -3.05 34.99 7.37
CA SER A 216 -4.12 35.80 7.94
C SER A 216 -3.70 37.24 8.18
N GLN A 217 -2.46 37.45 8.65
CA GLN A 217 -1.90 38.79 8.86
C GLN A 217 -1.74 39.55 7.56
N ILE A 218 -1.15 38.92 6.53
CA ILE A 218 -0.93 39.59 5.23
C ILE A 218 -2.26 39.86 4.52
N SER A 219 -3.18 38.88 4.54
CA SER A 219 -4.54 39.05 4.02
C SER A 219 -5.26 40.24 4.66
N LYS A 220 -5.09 40.44 5.96
CA LYS A 220 -5.65 41.61 6.66
C LYS A 220 -5.03 42.92 6.16
N LYS A 221 -3.69 43.01 6.09
CA LYS A 221 -3.01 44.21 5.59
C LYS A 221 -3.46 44.59 4.17
N ILE A 222 -3.63 43.60 3.29
CA ILE A 222 -4.13 43.82 1.92
C ILE A 222 -5.56 44.36 1.94
N GLY A 223 -6.43 43.75 2.75
CA GLY A 223 -7.80 44.26 2.95
C GLY A 223 -7.81 45.72 3.39
N ASP A 224 -6.96 46.10 4.34
CA ASP A 224 -6.84 47.48 4.85
C ASP A 224 -6.36 48.47 3.76
N VAL A 225 -5.42 48.07 2.90
CA VAL A 225 -4.95 48.89 1.75
C VAL A 225 -6.05 49.08 0.72
N ILE A 226 -6.80 48.02 0.41
CA ILE A 226 -7.88 48.07 -0.59
C ILE A 226 -9.06 48.90 -0.09
N GLN A 227 -9.41 48.80 1.20
CA GLN A 227 -10.48 49.61 1.79
C GLN A 227 -10.16 51.11 1.77
N ARG A 228 -8.89 51.51 1.97
CA ARG A 228 -8.50 52.93 1.84
C ARG A 228 -8.83 53.52 0.47
N LYS A 229 -8.78 52.72 -0.61
CA LYS A 229 -9.18 53.13 -1.96
C LYS A 229 -10.69 53.42 -2.09
N SER A 230 -11.55 52.68 -1.41
CA SER A 230 -13.00 52.95 -1.43
C SER A 230 -13.34 54.24 -0.69
N ASP A 231 -12.68 54.48 0.44
CA ASP A 231 -12.97 55.63 1.30
C ASP A 231 -12.43 56.94 0.68
N THR A 232 -11.28 56.87 0.00
CA THR A 232 -10.70 58.02 -0.72
C THR A 232 -11.54 58.40 -1.95
N LYS A 233 -12.19 57.42 -2.62
CA LYS A 233 -13.20 57.71 -3.65
C LYS A 233 -14.49 58.31 -3.07
N GLY A 234 -14.82 58.03 -1.81
CA GLY A 234 -15.98 58.59 -1.11
C GLY A 234 -15.82 60.08 -0.75
N ASN A 235 -14.59 60.53 -0.46
CA ASN A 235 -14.33 61.91 -0.01
C ASN A 235 -13.83 62.87 -1.12
N ALA A 236 -13.43 62.35 -2.29
CA ALA A 236 -12.92 63.13 -3.42
C ALA A 236 -13.97 63.44 -4.50
N MET A 237 -15.25 63.63 -4.14
CA MET A 237 -16.29 64.02 -5.09
C MET A 237 -17.14 65.20 -4.57
N ARG A 238 -16.45 66.29 -4.20
CA ARG A 238 -16.97 67.67 -4.30
C ARG A 238 -16.12 68.46 -5.30
N GLY A 239 -15.87 67.85 -6.46
CA GLY A 239 -15.23 68.47 -7.61
C GLY A 239 -16.02 68.07 -8.85
N SER A 240 -16.51 69.07 -9.57
CA SER A 240 -17.39 68.98 -10.73
C SER A 240 -16.98 67.85 -11.70
N THR A 241 -17.81 66.81 -11.77
CA THR A 241 -17.85 65.88 -12.90
C THR A 241 -19.25 65.97 -13.46
N MET A 242 -19.37 66.42 -14.70
CA MET A 242 -20.62 66.35 -15.44
C MET A 242 -21.05 64.88 -15.45
N LYS A 243 -22.05 64.54 -14.63
CA LYS A 243 -22.73 63.25 -14.74
C LYS A 243 -23.47 63.30 -16.07
N LEU A 244 -22.91 62.64 -17.09
CA LEU A 244 -23.75 62.14 -18.17
C LEU A 244 -24.78 61.22 -17.47
N GLU A 245 -26.03 61.67 -17.44
CA GLU A 245 -27.14 60.84 -16.97
C GLU A 245 -27.02 59.49 -17.68
N ARG A 246 -26.99 58.39 -16.92
CA ARG A 246 -27.21 57.07 -17.50
C ARG A 246 -28.51 57.16 -18.29
N MET A 247 -28.43 56.85 -19.59
CA MET A 247 -29.55 56.89 -20.51
C MET A 247 -30.75 56.22 -19.82
N LYS A 248 -31.80 57.00 -19.54
CA LYS A 248 -32.99 56.46 -18.88
C LYS A 248 -33.62 55.49 -19.86
N LEU A 249 -33.74 54.23 -19.46
CA LEU A 249 -34.52 53.26 -20.22
C LEU A 249 -35.93 53.85 -20.37
N PRO A 250 -36.49 53.90 -21.59
CA PRO A 250 -37.84 54.38 -21.81
C PRO A 250 -38.79 53.48 -21.03
N GLN A 251 -39.75 54.10 -20.34
CA GLN A 251 -40.75 53.40 -19.55
C GLN A 251 -42.09 53.41 -20.28
N PHE A 252 -42.88 52.36 -20.11
CA PHE A 252 -44.21 52.27 -20.70
C PHE A 252 -45.24 51.85 -19.65
N SER A 253 -46.19 52.74 -19.41
CA SER A 253 -47.21 52.59 -18.37
C SER A 253 -48.48 51.82 -18.81
N GLY A 254 -48.63 51.54 -20.11
CA GLY A 254 -49.84 50.92 -20.68
C GLY A 254 -50.69 51.85 -21.54
N ASN A 255 -50.38 53.15 -21.60
CA ASN A 255 -51.11 54.09 -22.45
C ASN A 255 -50.83 53.85 -23.95
N ILE A 256 -51.82 53.36 -24.69
CA ILE A 256 -51.68 52.98 -26.10
C ILE A 256 -51.20 54.11 -27.02
N ARG A 257 -51.43 55.39 -26.65
CA ARG A 257 -50.96 56.55 -27.43
C ARG A 257 -49.44 56.71 -27.39
N ASP A 258 -48.80 56.27 -26.31
CA ASP A 258 -47.35 56.40 -26.09
C ASP A 258 -46.58 55.18 -26.64
N TYR A 259 -47.29 54.09 -26.95
CA TYR A 259 -46.71 52.83 -27.42
C TYR A 259 -45.85 52.95 -28.69
N PRO A 260 -46.25 53.70 -29.75
CA PRO A 260 -45.42 53.79 -30.96
C PRO A 260 -44.05 54.45 -30.71
N ARG A 261 -44.01 55.43 -29.79
CA ARG A 261 -42.77 56.12 -29.41
C ARG A 261 -41.90 55.18 -28.57
N PHE A 262 -42.47 54.58 -27.53
CA PHE A 262 -41.78 53.60 -26.69
C PHE A 262 -41.17 52.46 -27.52
N ARG A 263 -41.95 51.86 -28.42
CA ARG A 263 -41.50 50.77 -29.29
C ARG A 263 -40.33 51.19 -30.18
N SER A 264 -40.42 52.35 -30.85
CA SER A 264 -39.33 52.85 -31.69
C SER A 264 -38.07 53.11 -30.87
N ASP A 265 -38.20 53.65 -29.66
CA ASP A 265 -37.06 53.96 -28.79
C ASP A 265 -36.41 52.68 -28.26
N PHE A 266 -37.21 51.68 -27.85
CA PHE A 266 -36.71 50.39 -27.40
C PHE A 266 -36.00 49.62 -28.54
N GLU A 267 -36.61 49.53 -29.72
CA GLU A 267 -36.06 48.80 -30.87
C GLU A 267 -34.77 49.43 -31.40
N LYS A 268 -34.65 50.77 -31.40
CA LYS A 268 -33.49 51.47 -31.97
C LYS A 268 -32.37 51.74 -30.99
N GLN A 269 -32.69 51.96 -29.71
CA GLN A 269 -31.71 52.42 -28.73
C GLN A 269 -31.28 51.34 -27.74
N ILE A 270 -32.11 50.30 -27.51
CA ILE A 270 -31.86 49.29 -26.48
C ILE A 270 -31.59 47.92 -27.12
N LEU A 271 -32.42 47.52 -28.07
CA LEU A 271 -32.33 46.19 -28.70
C LEU A 271 -30.96 45.89 -29.36
N PRO A 272 -30.25 46.86 -30.00
CA PRO A 272 -28.92 46.61 -30.58
C PRO A 272 -27.82 46.31 -29.55
N GLU A 273 -28.01 46.75 -28.30
CA GLU A 273 -27.03 46.62 -27.21
C GLU A 273 -27.30 45.41 -26.31
N LEU A 274 -28.34 44.61 -26.62
CA LEU A 274 -28.76 43.47 -25.80
C LEU A 274 -28.52 42.13 -26.50
N GLU A 275 -28.00 41.17 -25.72
CA GLU A 275 -27.94 39.76 -26.11
C GLU A 275 -29.37 39.17 -26.18
N SER A 276 -29.67 38.38 -27.20
CA SER A 276 -31.05 37.90 -27.53
C SER A 276 -31.79 37.22 -26.37
N GLY A 277 -31.07 36.55 -25.47
CA GLY A 277 -31.66 35.89 -24.29
C GLY A 277 -32.02 36.83 -23.13
N LYS A 278 -31.58 38.09 -23.14
CA LYS A 278 -31.84 39.08 -22.06
C LYS A 278 -32.88 40.13 -22.43
N VAL A 279 -33.34 40.14 -23.68
CA VAL A 279 -34.26 41.16 -24.21
C VAL A 279 -35.59 41.16 -23.46
N ALA A 280 -36.18 39.98 -23.21
CA ALA A 280 -37.46 39.86 -22.52
C ALA A 280 -37.40 40.39 -21.07
N TYR A 281 -36.32 40.08 -20.35
CA TYR A 281 -36.12 40.56 -18.98
C TYR A 281 -35.95 42.07 -18.92
N VAL A 282 -35.17 42.65 -19.84
CA VAL A 282 -34.99 44.11 -19.90
C VAL A 282 -36.26 44.81 -20.36
N LEU A 283 -37.02 44.22 -21.29
CA LEU A 283 -38.33 44.75 -21.68
C LEU A 283 -39.29 44.77 -20.49
N LYS A 284 -39.35 43.69 -19.69
CA LYS A 284 -40.15 43.64 -18.45
C LYS A 284 -39.79 44.76 -17.46
N SER A 285 -38.50 45.11 -17.33
CA SER A 285 -38.06 46.24 -16.48
C SER A 285 -38.35 47.64 -17.05
N CYS A 286 -38.79 47.73 -18.31
CA CYS A 286 -39.20 48.97 -18.96
C CYS A 286 -40.73 49.16 -18.93
N LEU A 287 -41.46 48.23 -18.32
CA LEU A 287 -42.91 48.31 -18.17
C LEU A 287 -43.23 48.75 -16.73
N GLU A 288 -44.19 49.65 -16.60
CA GLU A 288 -44.70 50.13 -15.32
C GLU A 288 -46.23 50.19 -15.35
N GLY A 289 -46.87 50.34 -14.18
CA GLY A 289 -48.32 50.47 -14.08
C GLY A 289 -49.11 49.33 -14.73
N GLU A 290 -50.16 49.68 -15.47
CA GLU A 290 -51.10 48.72 -16.07
C GLU A 290 -50.43 47.78 -17.09
N ALA A 291 -49.43 48.27 -17.83
CA ALA A 291 -48.65 47.43 -18.74
C ALA A 291 -47.84 46.36 -18.02
N PHE A 292 -47.23 46.71 -16.88
CA PHE A 292 -46.48 45.76 -16.07
C PHE A 292 -47.42 44.75 -15.42
N ASP A 293 -48.53 45.20 -14.84
CA ASP A 293 -49.50 44.33 -14.17
C ASP A 293 -50.14 43.32 -15.13
N ALA A 294 -50.33 43.69 -16.40
CA ALA A 294 -50.84 42.81 -17.45
C ALA A 294 -49.89 41.64 -17.78
N ILE A 295 -48.57 41.82 -17.60
CA ILE A 295 -47.56 40.77 -17.86
C ILE A 295 -46.97 40.16 -16.58
N TYR A 296 -47.21 40.77 -15.42
CA TYR A 296 -46.71 40.26 -14.14
C TYR A 296 -47.40 38.94 -13.76
N ASN A 297 -48.63 38.72 -14.23
CA ASN A 297 -49.39 37.48 -14.05
C ASN A 297 -49.12 36.43 -15.15
N LEU A 298 -48.09 36.64 -15.99
CA LEU A 298 -47.63 35.69 -17.01
C LEU A 298 -46.19 35.31 -16.65
N ASP A 299 -45.96 34.01 -16.47
CA ASP A 299 -44.75 33.26 -16.05
C ASP A 299 -44.72 32.91 -14.54
N ASP A 300 -44.81 31.65 -14.08
CA ASP A 300 -44.40 30.36 -14.66
C ASP A 300 -45.55 29.44 -15.13
N ASP A 301 -45.50 29.02 -16.40
CA ASP A 301 -45.82 27.65 -16.87
C ASP A 301 -44.83 27.29 -18.00
#